data_AF-A0A7V8NNA4-F1
#
_entry.id   AF-A0A7V8NNA4-F1
#
_cell.length_a   1.000
_cell.length_b   1.000
_cell.length_c   1.000
_cell.angle_alpha   90.00
_cell.angle_beta   90.00
_cell.angle_gamma   90.00
#
_symmetry.space_group_name_H-M   'P 1'
#
loop_
_entity.id
_entity.type
_entity.pdbx_description
1 polymer ?
#
loop_
_entity_poly.entity_id
_entity_poly.type
_entity_poly.pdbx_seq_one_letter_code
_entity_poly.pdbx_strand_id
1 'polypeptide(L)'
;MARPDAVRRVKSYSAADGFVYQYYFFEGNRAQRGGTLGGEFTYVVSVDRQTAFPFKIFVHQSALEAWGARNGRLLSSSEEYAVAKMRLFKAFDDGVVQASPHGQPPREVVVNDANLEDLLGQLGI
;
A
#
# COMPACT_ATOMS: atom_id res chain seq x y z
N MET A 1 -4.04 15.15 -22.51
CA MET A 1 -4.27 13.87 -23.22
C MET A 1 -4.52 12.78 -22.19
N ALA A 2 -5.71 12.21 -22.14
CA ALA A 2 -5.97 11.02 -21.35
C ALA A 2 -5.12 9.88 -21.95
N ARG A 3 -4.27 9.27 -21.13
CA ARG A 3 -3.52 8.07 -21.54
C ARG A 3 -4.55 7.03 -21.98
N PRO A 4 -4.33 6.29 -23.09
CA PRO A 4 -5.26 5.25 -23.52
C PRO A 4 -5.55 4.33 -22.33
N ASP A 5 -6.83 3.95 -22.17
CA ASP A 5 -7.28 3.02 -21.13
C ASP A 5 -6.59 1.67 -21.35
N ALA A 6 -5.37 1.55 -20.85
CA ALA A 6 -4.69 0.27 -20.77
C ALA A 6 -5.55 -0.56 -19.83
N VAL A 7 -6.27 -1.56 -20.36
CA VAL A 7 -7.14 -2.43 -19.58
C VAL A 7 -6.35 -3.00 -18.41
N ARG A 8 -6.61 -2.50 -17.20
CA ARG A 8 -5.87 -2.88 -16.00
C ARG A 8 -6.51 -4.13 -15.44
N ARG A 9 -5.71 -5.17 -15.19
CA ARG A 9 -6.22 -6.42 -14.61
C ARG A 9 -6.67 -6.16 -13.17
N VAL A 10 -7.99 -6.14 -12.98
CA VAL A 10 -8.61 -6.11 -11.65
C VAL A 10 -8.32 -7.43 -10.93
N LYS A 11 -7.90 -7.31 -9.67
CA LYS A 11 -7.66 -8.42 -8.74
C LYS A 11 -8.68 -8.35 -7.61
N SER A 12 -9.02 -9.51 -7.05
CA SER A 12 -9.84 -9.61 -5.86
C SER A 12 -8.99 -10.06 -4.68
N TYR A 13 -9.28 -9.55 -3.49
CA TYR A 13 -8.67 -9.97 -2.23
C TYR A 13 -9.76 -10.22 -1.20
N SER A 14 -9.74 -11.41 -0.60
CA SER A 14 -10.63 -11.76 0.51
C SER A 14 -9.90 -11.46 1.82
N ALA A 15 -10.38 -10.49 2.56
CA ALA A 15 -9.85 -10.12 3.87
C ALA A 15 -10.20 -11.17 4.93
N ALA A 16 -9.51 -11.13 6.06
CA ALA A 16 -9.66 -12.03 7.20
C ALA A 16 -11.08 -12.02 7.79
N ASP A 17 -11.78 -10.88 7.71
CA ASP A 17 -13.18 -10.74 8.13
C ASP A 17 -14.19 -11.32 7.10
N GLY A 18 -13.71 -11.85 5.97
CA GLY A 18 -14.52 -12.40 4.89
C GLY A 18 -14.97 -11.37 3.84
N PHE A 19 -14.65 -10.09 4.04
CA PHE A 19 -14.96 -9.04 3.06
C PHE A 19 -14.10 -9.16 1.79
N VAL A 20 -14.70 -8.94 0.62
CA VAL A 20 -13.99 -9.05 -0.68
C VAL A 20 -13.77 -7.67 -1.30
N TYR A 21 -12.51 -7.29 -1.40
CA TYR A 21 -12.08 -6.05 -2.06
C TYR A 21 -11.69 -6.34 -3.52
N GLN A 22 -11.99 -5.40 -4.41
CA GLN A 22 -11.41 -5.37 -5.75
C GLN A 22 -10.37 -4.26 -5.83
N TYR A 23 -9.24 -4.52 -6.46
CA TYR A 23 -8.21 -3.52 -6.65
C TYR A 23 -7.38 -3.74 -7.91
N TYR A 24 -6.74 -2.68 -8.39
CA TYR A 24 -5.67 -2.78 -9.39
C TYR A 24 -4.59 -1.73 -9.11
N PHE A 25 -3.38 -2.02 -9.58
CA PHE A 25 -2.25 -1.11 -9.44
C PHE A 25 -2.40 0.07 -10.42
N PHE A 26 -2.34 1.29 -9.89
CA PHE A 26 -2.46 2.51 -10.68
C PHE A 26 -1.09 2.99 -11.18
N GLU A 27 -0.24 3.38 -10.25
CA GLU A 27 1.13 3.84 -10.53
C GLU A 27 1.98 3.85 -9.26
N GLY A 28 3.29 3.92 -9.45
CA GLY A 28 4.27 4.09 -8.39
C GLY A 28 5.16 5.29 -8.71
N ASN A 29 5.36 6.19 -7.75
CA ASN A 29 6.17 7.38 -7.89
C ASN A 29 7.05 7.60 -6.65
N ARG A 30 8.04 8.48 -6.76
CA ARG A 30 8.70 9.06 -5.60
C ARG A 30 7.94 10.30 -5.17
N ALA A 31 7.69 10.45 -3.87
CA ALA A 31 6.97 11.58 -3.32
C ALA A 31 7.55 12.00 -1.95
N GLN A 32 7.10 13.15 -1.47
CA GLN A 32 7.44 13.67 -0.15
C GLN A 32 6.16 13.94 0.64
N ARG A 33 6.16 13.58 1.92
CA ARG A 33 5.05 13.83 2.87
C ARG A 33 5.63 14.39 4.17
N GLY A 34 5.21 15.59 4.56
CA GLY A 34 5.64 16.20 5.83
C GLY A 34 7.17 16.23 6.02
N GLY A 35 7.92 16.49 4.95
CA GLY A 35 9.39 16.48 4.98
C GLY A 35 10.04 15.12 4.73
N THR A 36 9.30 14.01 4.84
CA THR A 36 9.82 12.65 4.62
C THR A 36 9.73 12.24 3.15
N LEU A 37 10.85 11.83 2.56
CA LEU A 37 10.89 11.25 1.20
C LEU A 37 10.45 9.78 1.23
N GLY A 38 9.88 9.30 0.14
CA GLY A 38 9.41 7.91 0.07
C GLY A 38 8.86 7.48 -1.29
N GLY A 39 8.50 6.22 -1.37
CA GLY A 39 7.75 5.65 -2.49
C GLY A 39 6.25 5.81 -2.26
N GLU A 40 5.52 6.34 -3.24
CA GLU A 40 4.05 6.38 -3.26
C GLU A 40 3.53 5.37 -4.28
N PHE A 41 2.79 4.38 -3.80
CA PHE A 41 2.15 3.36 -4.62
C PHE A 41 0.63 3.58 -4.56
N THR A 42 0.05 3.98 -5.69
CA THR A 42 -1.39 4.20 -5.80
C THR A 42 -2.06 2.95 -6.33
N TYR A 43 -3.07 2.49 -5.61
CA TYR A 43 -4.00 1.46 -6.05
C TYR A 43 -5.37 2.09 -6.24
N VAL A 44 -6.13 1.60 -7.21
CA VAL A 44 -7.56 1.90 -7.26
C VAL A 44 -8.28 0.73 -6.61
N VAL A 45 -9.11 1.03 -5.64
CA VAL A 45 -9.80 0.06 -4.79
C VAL A 45 -11.30 0.29 -4.90
N SER A 46 -12.05 -0.81 -4.90
CA SER A 46 -13.51 -0.84 -4.84
C SER A 46 -13.94 -1.81 -3.75
N VAL A 47 -14.81 -1.35 -2.85
CA VAL A 47 -15.40 -2.17 -1.77
C VAL A 47 -16.72 -2.81 -2.20
N ASP A 48 -17.50 -2.14 -3.03
CA ASP A 48 -18.84 -2.58 -3.47
C ASP A 48 -18.88 -3.00 -4.96
N ARG A 49 -17.72 -2.99 -5.64
CA ARG A 49 -17.60 -3.19 -7.10
C ARG A 49 -18.30 -2.13 -7.97
N GLN A 50 -19.04 -1.20 -7.38
CA GLN A 50 -19.65 -0.06 -8.08
C GLN A 50 -18.78 1.19 -8.02
N THR A 51 -18.26 1.53 -6.85
CA THR A 51 -17.44 2.74 -6.65
C THR A 51 -15.98 2.36 -6.48
N ALA A 52 -15.14 2.97 -7.32
CA ALA A 52 -13.69 2.84 -7.27
C ALA A 52 -13.05 4.16 -6.83
N PHE A 53 -12.03 4.09 -5.98
CA PHE A 53 -11.32 5.26 -5.49
C PHE A 53 -9.81 4.99 -5.38
N PRO A 54 -8.97 6.03 -5.51
CA PRO A 54 -7.55 5.89 -5.27
C PRO A 54 -7.26 5.68 -3.78
N PHE A 55 -6.38 4.73 -3.48
CA PHE A 55 -5.85 4.42 -2.17
C PHE A 55 -4.34 4.33 -2.25
N LYS A 56 -3.65 5.14 -1.46
CA LYS A 56 -2.21 5.34 -1.53
C LYS A 56 -1.49 4.58 -0.43
N ILE A 57 -0.36 3.98 -0.78
CA ILE A 57 0.58 3.42 0.17
C ILE A 57 1.86 4.25 0.08
N PHE A 58 2.23 4.91 1.18
CA PHE A 58 3.45 5.71 1.24
C PHE A 58 4.53 5.00 2.07
N VAL A 59 5.63 4.63 1.44
CA VAL A 59 6.75 3.92 2.07
C VAL A 59 7.84 4.91 2.42
N HIS A 60 8.07 5.11 3.72
CA HIS A 60 9.07 6.05 4.21
C HIS A 60 10.47 5.59 3.82
N GLN A 61 11.22 6.42 3.11
CA GLN A 61 12.60 6.11 2.75
C GLN A 61 13.46 5.86 3.99
N SER A 62 13.26 6.66 5.04
CA SER A 62 14.00 6.52 6.30
C SER A 62 13.77 5.18 6.99
N ALA A 63 12.59 4.57 6.84
CA ALA A 63 12.33 3.24 7.38
C ALA A 63 13.12 2.16 6.62
N LEU A 64 13.20 2.28 5.29
CA LEU A 64 13.99 1.37 4.47
C LEU A 64 15.49 1.51 4.74
N GLU A 65 15.97 2.73 4.95
CA GLU A 65 17.37 3.02 5.29
C GLU A 65 17.72 2.49 6.68
N ALA A 66 16.87 2.72 7.68
CA ALA A 66 17.07 2.21 9.03
C ALA A 66 17.10 0.67 9.06
N TRP A 67 16.16 0.03 8.38
CA TRP A 67 16.15 -1.44 8.23
C TRP A 67 17.41 -1.93 7.52
N GLY A 68 17.82 -1.27 6.44
CA GLY A 68 19.00 -1.69 5.70
C GLY A 68 20.31 -1.50 6.44
N ALA A 69 20.43 -0.46 7.26
CA ALA A 69 21.56 -0.27 8.16
C ALA A 69 21.64 -1.36 9.24
N ARG A 70 20.49 -1.83 9.75
CA ARG A 70 20.41 -2.92 10.75
C ARG A 70 20.74 -4.29 10.16
N ASN A 71 20.33 -4.55 8.91
CA ASN A 71 20.46 -5.88 8.29
C ASN A 71 21.60 -6.00 7.28
N GLY A 72 22.37 -4.93 7.07
CA GLY A 72 23.54 -4.91 6.19
C GLY A 72 23.22 -4.97 4.69
N ARG A 73 21.96 -4.73 4.31
CA ARG A 73 21.47 -4.77 2.93
C ARG A 73 20.27 -3.85 2.76
N LEU A 74 20.21 -3.11 1.65
CA LEU A 74 19.03 -2.33 1.27
C LEU A 74 17.97 -3.21 0.59
N LEU A 75 16.70 -2.84 0.74
CA LEU A 75 15.62 -3.43 -0.06
C LEU A 75 15.72 -2.97 -1.52
N SER A 76 15.43 -3.90 -2.42
CA SER A 76 15.30 -3.63 -3.86
C SER A 76 13.97 -2.95 -4.15
N SER A 77 13.82 -2.30 -5.32
CA SER A 77 12.53 -1.71 -5.73
C SER A 77 11.38 -2.72 -5.76
N SER A 78 11.67 -3.98 -6.11
CA SER A 78 10.68 -5.07 -6.08
C SER A 78 10.24 -5.42 -4.66
N GLU A 79 11.15 -5.35 -3.68
CA GLU A 79 10.87 -5.62 -2.27
C GLU A 79 10.10 -4.44 -1.65
N GLU A 80 10.47 -3.19 -1.98
CA GLU A 80 9.69 -1.99 -1.60
C GLU A 80 8.25 -2.09 -2.11
N TYR A 81 8.06 -2.46 -3.38
CA TYR A 81 6.73 -2.68 -3.95
C TYR A 81 5.99 -3.84 -3.26
N ALA A 82 6.68 -4.94 -2.94
CA ALA A 82 6.08 -6.06 -2.23
C ALA A 82 5.58 -5.64 -0.84
N VAL A 83 6.39 -4.90 -0.08
CA VAL A 83 6.02 -4.34 1.22
C VAL A 83 4.82 -3.39 1.09
N ALA A 84 4.81 -2.50 0.09
CA ALA A 84 3.67 -1.61 -0.15
C ALA A 84 2.38 -2.40 -0.41
N LYS A 85 2.46 -3.48 -1.20
CA LYS A 85 1.33 -4.37 -1.46
C LYS A 85 0.89 -5.14 -0.20
N MET A 86 1.82 -5.59 0.63
CA MET A 86 1.48 -6.22 1.91
C MET A 86 0.76 -5.23 2.85
N ARG A 87 1.19 -3.96 2.85
CA ARG A 87 0.53 -2.92 3.64
C ARG A 87 -0.91 -2.65 3.18
N LEU A 88 -1.17 -2.74 1.87
CA LEU A 88 -2.52 -2.67 1.30
C LEU A 88 -3.39 -3.82 1.82
N PHE A 89 -2.89 -5.06 1.77
CA PHE A 89 -3.63 -6.22 2.27
C PHE A 89 -3.94 -6.11 3.76
N LYS A 90 -2.94 -5.72 4.56
CA LYS A 90 -3.16 -5.46 5.98
C LYS A 90 -4.20 -4.35 6.24
N ALA A 91 -4.30 -3.35 5.36
CA ALA A 91 -5.36 -2.34 5.45
C ALA A 91 -6.76 -2.88 5.08
N PHE A 92 -6.84 -3.87 4.20
CA PHE A 92 -8.07 -4.61 3.92
C PHE A 92 -8.49 -5.48 5.10
N ASP A 93 -7.54 -6.22 5.69
CA ASP A 93 -7.77 -7.08 6.86
C ASP A 93 -8.21 -6.29 8.09
N ASP A 94 -7.60 -5.13 8.34
CA ASP A 94 -7.94 -4.25 9.47
C ASP A 94 -9.23 -3.44 9.23
N GLY A 95 -9.84 -3.57 8.04
CA GLY A 95 -11.06 -2.83 7.68
C GLY A 95 -10.87 -1.32 7.48
N VAL A 96 -9.64 -0.81 7.54
CA VAL A 96 -9.26 0.62 7.39
C VAL A 96 -9.84 1.26 6.12
N VAL A 97 -9.94 0.47 5.06
CA VAL A 97 -10.42 0.92 3.75
C VAL A 97 -11.93 1.15 3.74
N GLN A 98 -12.67 0.45 4.59
CA GLN A 98 -14.13 0.58 4.73
C GLN A 98 -14.51 1.50 5.88
N ALA A 99 -13.85 1.32 7.03
CA ALA A 99 -14.25 1.91 8.29
C ALA A 99 -13.67 3.32 8.45
N SER A 100 -14.54 4.24 8.82
CA SER A 100 -14.15 5.39 9.62
C SER A 100 -15.18 5.59 10.70
N PRO A 101 -14.88 5.23 11.96
CA PRO A 101 -15.83 5.43 13.06
C PRO A 101 -16.18 6.91 13.29
N HIS A 102 -15.45 7.87 12.70
CA HIS A 102 -15.64 9.31 12.89
C HIS A 102 -15.53 10.17 11.61
N GLY A 103 -15.64 9.62 10.39
CA GLY A 103 -15.50 10.47 9.19
C GLY A 103 -15.29 9.74 7.87
N GLN A 104 -14.54 10.37 6.97
CA GLN A 104 -14.23 9.80 5.65
C GLN A 104 -13.08 8.78 5.77
N PRO A 105 -13.20 7.57 5.19
CA PRO A 105 -12.16 6.55 5.25
C PRO A 105 -10.82 7.10 4.78
N PRO A 106 -9.71 6.77 5.49
CA PRO A 106 -8.39 7.20 5.07
C PRO A 106 -8.14 6.71 3.65
N ARG A 107 -7.61 7.60 2.80
CA ARG A 107 -7.26 7.28 1.41
C ARG A 107 -5.77 6.97 1.26
N GLU A 108 -5.06 6.91 2.37
CA GLU A 108 -3.62 6.67 2.43
C GLU A 108 -3.26 5.92 3.71
N VAL A 109 -2.30 4.99 3.60
CA VAL A 109 -1.62 4.37 4.73
C VAL A 109 -0.12 4.40 4.51
N VAL A 110 0.63 4.37 5.61
CA VAL A 110 2.09 4.46 5.57
C VAL A 110 2.76 3.13 5.93
N VAL A 111 3.93 2.92 5.33
CA VAL A 111 4.94 1.97 5.79
C VAL A 111 6.04 2.77 6.46
N ASN A 112 6.24 2.49 7.75
CA ASN A 112 7.23 3.14 8.60
C ASN A 112 7.95 2.08 9.43
N ASP A 113 8.92 2.50 10.25
CA ASP A 113 9.72 1.58 11.07
C ASP A 113 8.86 0.67 11.96
N ALA A 114 7.73 1.18 12.46
CA ALA A 114 6.83 0.45 13.36
C ALA A 114 6.09 -0.73 12.72
N ASN A 115 5.97 -0.78 11.39
CA ASN A 115 5.27 -1.88 10.69
C ASN A 115 6.10 -2.57 9.61
N LEU A 116 7.26 -2.03 9.24
CA LEU A 116 8.10 -2.58 8.18
C LEU A 116 8.56 -4.01 8.48
N GLU A 117 8.98 -4.30 9.72
CA GLU A 117 9.48 -5.63 10.08
C GLU A 117 8.39 -6.71 10.01
N ASP A 118 7.16 -6.42 10.46
CA ASP A 118 6.01 -7.34 10.32
C ASP A 118 5.71 -7.64 8.84
N LEU A 119 5.70 -6.60 8.01
CA LEU A 119 5.40 -6.75 6.58
C LEU A 119 6.48 -7.53 5.83
N LEU A 120 7.74 -7.36 6.19
CA LEU A 120 8.87 -8.11 5.63
C LEU A 120 8.86 -9.58 6.10
N GLY A 121 8.54 -9.83 7.37
CA GLY A 121 8.41 -11.18 7.90
C GLY A 121 7.34 -12.01 7.17
N GLN A 122 6.23 -11.38 6.74
CA GLN A 122 5.20 -12.04 5.91
C GLN A 122 5.68 -12.37 4.50
N LEU A 123 6.71 -11.69 4.00
CA LEU A 123 7.36 -11.97 2.73
C LEU A 123 8.51 -12.99 2.87
N GLY A 124 8.86 -13.39 4.10
CA GLY A 124 9.99 -14.28 4.40
C GLY A 124 11.35 -13.59 4.26
N ILE A 125 11.39 -12.27 4.46
CA ILE A 125 12.59 -11.42 4.41
C ILE A 125 13.03 -11.06 5.83
#